data_AF-A0A2R5GUJ5-F1
#
_entry.id   AF-A0A2R5GUJ5-F1
#
_cell.length_a   1.000
_cell.length_b   1.000
_cell.length_c   1.000
_cell.angle_alpha   90.00
_cell.angle_beta   90.00
_cell.angle_gamma   90.00
#
_symmetry.space_group_name_H-M   'P 1'
#
loop_
_entity.id
_entity.type
_entity.pdbx_description
1 polymer ?
#
loop_
_entity_poly.entity_id
_entity_poly.type
_entity_poly.pdbx_seq_one_letter_code
_entity_poly.pdbx_strand_id
1 'polypeptide(L)'
;MVDTDEFSQADFEANEDVVEESKYSDAGDEEKSEMSAQDGKTKKKRNVRRKKKKKRGAATGSRHDQGALDALDGELQGVLQDQDAHEDEEYDPDAETRRRLLSRSQRLMEQRFLEREAVKRELLETRANQRAKLQRQRIKKEVTWKAKLEKSPFLVNLMAENERIEEENRARLQEAARRDARADRRRAKIKNDIIIKALQEASDLDALRAEKRLIMEEERRLKALIEVEKTNLNRKQDLMAAMRAEKQRKHMQQEFRRQKRMQFEKEMREQRTMALKAKLGLEE
;
A
#
# COMPACT_ATOMS: atom_id res chain seq x y z
N MET A 1 -2.91 30.84 -61.27
CA MET A 1 -1.93 31.08 -60.18
C MET A 1 -2.69 30.81 -58.90
N VAL A 2 -2.35 29.69 -58.27
CA VAL A 2 -3.00 29.15 -57.08
C VAL A 2 -1.96 29.31 -55.97
N ASP A 3 -2.22 30.19 -55.02
CA ASP A 3 -1.40 30.34 -53.83
C ASP A 3 -2.03 29.50 -52.72
N THR A 4 -1.41 28.35 -52.44
CA THR A 4 -1.72 27.50 -51.30
C THR A 4 -0.91 27.96 -50.09
N ASP A 5 -1.57 28.62 -49.14
CA ASP A 5 -1.02 28.90 -47.82
C ASP A 5 -0.93 27.59 -47.00
N GLU A 6 0.26 26.99 -46.97
CA GLU A 6 0.64 25.92 -46.03
C GLU A 6 0.76 26.50 -44.62
N PHE A 7 -0.30 26.39 -43.83
CA PHE A 7 -0.29 26.73 -42.41
C PHE A 7 0.37 25.59 -41.62
N SER A 8 1.65 25.74 -41.29
CA SER A 8 2.42 24.76 -40.53
C SER A 8 1.84 24.52 -39.14
N GLN A 9 1.53 23.26 -38.84
CA GLN A 9 0.87 22.78 -37.61
C GLN A 9 1.75 22.80 -36.35
N ALA A 10 2.98 23.35 -36.43
CA ALA A 10 3.99 23.25 -35.40
C ALA A 10 3.85 24.22 -34.21
N ASP A 11 2.99 25.25 -34.30
CA ASP A 11 2.88 26.29 -33.25
C ASP A 11 1.78 26.03 -32.21
N PHE A 12 1.11 24.87 -32.25
CA PHE A 12 -0.06 24.61 -31.39
C PHE A 12 0.27 24.09 -29.98
N GLU A 13 1.50 23.62 -29.70
CA GLU A 13 1.78 22.86 -28.47
C GLU A 13 2.48 23.61 -27.31
N ALA A 14 2.83 24.89 -27.43
CA ALA A 14 3.73 25.54 -26.45
C ALA A 14 3.08 26.39 -25.33
N ASN A 15 1.75 26.52 -25.25
CA ASN A 15 1.11 27.36 -24.21
C ASN A 15 0.06 26.58 -23.39
N GLU A 16 0.55 25.67 -22.54
CA GLU A 16 -0.20 25.16 -21.39
C GLU A 16 -0.13 26.20 -20.25
N ASP A 17 -0.89 27.28 -20.40
CA ASP A 17 -0.98 28.37 -19.42
C ASP A 17 -1.61 27.86 -18.12
N VAL A 18 -0.81 27.99 -17.05
CA VAL A 18 -1.22 27.91 -15.65
C VAL A 18 -2.30 28.97 -15.42
N VAL A 19 -3.55 28.54 -15.32
CA VAL A 19 -4.66 29.39 -14.87
C VAL A 19 -4.47 29.67 -13.37
N GLU A 20 -3.71 30.73 -13.05
CA GLU A 20 -3.71 31.33 -11.72
C GLU A 20 -5.06 32.05 -11.52
N GLU A 21 -5.89 31.43 -10.68
CA GLU A 21 -7.18 31.92 -10.25
C GLU A 21 -7.00 33.20 -9.41
N SER A 22 -6.92 34.34 -10.10
CA SER A 22 -6.90 35.68 -9.50
C SER A 22 -8.22 35.94 -8.77
N LYS A 23 -8.20 35.72 -7.44
CA LYS A 23 -9.22 36.18 -6.52
C LYS A 23 -9.13 37.70 -6.40
N TYR A 24 -9.90 38.40 -7.21
CA TYR A 24 -10.26 39.79 -6.94
C TYR A 24 -11.22 39.80 -5.75
N SER A 25 -10.71 40.10 -4.56
CA SER A 25 -11.53 40.47 -3.41
C SER A 25 -12.05 41.89 -3.65
N ASP A 26 -13.35 41.96 -3.92
CA ASP A 26 -14.19 43.15 -3.87
C ASP A 26 -14.08 43.77 -2.47
N ALA A 27 -13.35 44.89 -2.38
CA ALA A 27 -13.19 45.65 -1.14
C ALA A 27 -14.38 46.60 -1.03
N GLY A 28 -15.40 46.16 -0.29
CA GLY A 28 -16.50 47.01 0.16
C GLY A 28 -16.01 48.03 1.20
N ASP A 29 -16.40 49.28 0.98
CA ASP A 29 -16.42 50.37 1.94
C ASP A 29 -17.07 49.92 3.26
N GLU A 30 -16.30 49.96 4.36
CA GLU A 30 -16.85 49.96 5.72
C GLU A 30 -16.62 51.34 6.33
N GLU A 31 -17.70 52.11 6.39
CA GLU A 31 -17.81 53.32 7.19
C GLU A 31 -17.64 53.02 8.68
N LYS A 32 -17.03 53.98 9.34
CA LYS A 32 -16.81 54.06 10.79
C LYS A 32 -18.12 53.94 11.57
N SER A 33 -18.14 53.04 12.57
CA SER A 33 -18.89 53.29 13.80
C SER A 33 -18.11 52.78 15.01
N GLU A 34 -17.50 53.70 15.75
CA GLU A 34 -17.11 53.50 17.14
C GLU A 34 -18.39 53.44 17.98
N MET A 35 -18.63 52.34 18.71
CA MET A 35 -19.42 52.35 19.95
C MET A 35 -19.15 51.08 20.79
N SER A 36 -18.66 51.36 22.00
CA SER A 36 -18.87 50.69 23.31
C SER A 36 -18.64 49.18 23.48
N ALA A 37 -17.79 48.89 24.47
CA ALA A 37 -17.58 47.61 25.12
C ALA A 37 -18.87 47.03 25.75
N GLN A 38 -19.01 45.70 25.70
CA GLN A 38 -19.54 44.88 26.80
C GLN A 38 -19.32 43.37 26.56
N ASP A 39 -19.14 42.66 27.67
CA ASP A 39 -18.84 41.24 27.83
C ASP A 39 -19.72 40.26 27.04
N GLY A 40 -19.13 39.12 26.63
CA GLY A 40 -19.90 38.03 26.03
C GLY A 40 -19.12 36.76 25.74
N LYS A 41 -18.87 35.94 26.78
CA LYS A 41 -18.50 34.53 26.67
C LYS A 41 -19.44 33.81 25.68
N THR A 42 -18.96 33.15 24.61
CA THR A 42 -19.59 31.92 24.10
C THR A 42 -18.72 31.06 23.15
N LYS A 43 -18.65 29.77 23.52
CA LYS A 43 -18.78 28.56 22.68
C LYS A 43 -17.67 28.21 21.65
N LYS A 44 -16.82 27.28 22.09
CA LYS A 44 -16.09 26.28 21.28
C LYS A 44 -16.99 25.70 20.16
N LYS A 45 -16.69 25.99 18.90
CA LYS A 45 -17.20 25.23 17.75
C LYS A 45 -16.27 24.04 17.46
N ARG A 46 -16.77 22.83 17.71
CA ARG A 46 -16.18 21.56 17.27
C ARG A 46 -16.25 21.50 15.75
N ASN A 47 -15.09 21.57 15.08
CA ASN A 47 -14.98 21.23 13.66
C ASN A 47 -15.04 19.71 13.47
N VAL A 48 -16.20 19.20 13.05
CA VAL A 48 -16.39 17.82 12.61
C VAL A 48 -15.80 17.67 11.21
N ARG A 49 -14.61 17.06 11.13
CA ARG A 49 -13.98 16.60 9.89
C ARG A 49 -14.85 15.55 9.19
N ARG A 50 -15.57 15.93 8.13
CA ARG A 50 -16.12 14.98 7.15
C ARG A 50 -14.97 14.41 6.30
N LYS A 51 -14.56 13.18 6.60
CA LYS A 51 -13.67 12.38 5.74
C LYS A 51 -14.43 11.97 4.47
N LYS A 52 -14.26 12.70 3.36
CA LYS A 52 -14.65 12.21 2.03
C LYS A 52 -13.60 11.19 1.58
N LYS A 53 -13.97 9.91 1.61
CA LYS A 53 -13.20 8.76 1.14
C LYS A 53 -13.13 8.82 -0.40
N LYS A 54 -12.15 9.54 -0.96
CA LYS A 54 -11.88 9.56 -2.41
C LYS A 54 -11.07 8.29 -2.73
N LYS A 55 -11.75 7.21 -3.14
CA LYS A 55 -11.13 6.09 -3.86
C LYS A 55 -10.55 6.66 -5.15
N ARG A 56 -9.23 6.88 -5.21
CA ARG A 56 -8.51 7.03 -6.48
C ARG A 56 -8.03 5.64 -6.85
N GLY A 57 -8.67 5.03 -7.83
CA GLY A 57 -8.09 3.91 -8.55
C GLY A 57 -6.80 4.39 -9.20
N ALA A 58 -5.70 3.70 -8.91
CA ALA A 58 -4.45 3.83 -9.63
C ALA A 58 -4.65 3.22 -11.01
N ALA A 59 -4.98 4.06 -12.00
CA ALA A 59 -4.80 3.70 -13.40
C ALA A 59 -3.31 3.91 -13.70
N THR A 60 -2.59 2.79 -13.76
CA THR A 60 -1.25 2.68 -14.33
C THR A 60 -1.38 2.96 -15.83
N GLY A 61 -1.18 4.21 -16.21
CA GLY A 61 -1.06 4.63 -17.62
C GLY A 61 0.25 4.09 -18.18
N SER A 62 0.17 2.90 -18.76
CA SER A 62 1.18 2.28 -19.60
C SER A 62 1.55 3.24 -20.74
N ARG A 63 2.80 3.66 -20.76
CA ARG A 63 3.46 4.24 -21.93
C ARG A 63 3.87 3.07 -22.83
N HIS A 64 3.07 2.79 -23.84
CA HIS A 64 3.47 1.90 -24.93
C HIS A 64 2.91 2.40 -26.26
N ASP A 65 3.83 2.46 -27.23
CA ASP A 65 3.67 2.57 -28.68
C ASP A 65 2.82 3.69 -29.29
N GLN A 66 3.52 4.75 -29.70
CA GLN A 66 3.14 5.60 -30.84
C GLN A 66 4.04 5.30 -32.05
N GLY A 67 4.08 4.03 -32.49
CA GLY A 67 4.98 3.60 -33.58
C GLY A 67 4.42 2.58 -34.56
N ALA A 68 3.09 2.36 -34.61
CA ALA A 68 2.51 1.28 -35.42
C ALA A 68 1.18 1.64 -36.09
N LEU A 69 1.00 2.89 -36.54
CA LEU A 69 -0.22 3.31 -37.26
C LEU A 69 0.02 3.75 -38.72
N ASP A 70 1.20 3.48 -39.28
CA ASP A 70 1.57 3.91 -40.65
C ASP A 70 1.80 2.73 -41.62
N ALA A 71 1.27 1.54 -41.32
CA ALA A 71 1.47 0.34 -42.15
C ALA A 71 0.18 -0.47 -42.42
N LEU A 72 -1.01 0.12 -42.27
CA LEU A 72 -2.29 -0.58 -42.47
C LEU A 72 -3.24 0.09 -43.47
N ASP A 73 -2.72 0.90 -44.40
CA ASP A 73 -3.52 1.55 -45.46
C ASP A 73 -3.32 0.91 -46.86
N GLY A 74 -2.69 -0.28 -46.92
CA GLY A 74 -2.28 -0.93 -48.18
C GLY A 74 -2.96 -2.24 -48.55
N GLU A 75 -3.83 -2.82 -47.72
CA GLU A 75 -4.28 -4.22 -47.92
C GLU A 75 -5.79 -4.47 -47.71
N LEU A 76 -6.62 -3.45 -47.93
CA LEU A 76 -8.09 -3.60 -47.89
C LEU A 76 -8.74 -3.57 -49.29
N GLN A 77 -8.10 -4.22 -50.26
CA GLN A 77 -8.60 -4.33 -51.63
C GLN A 77 -8.33 -5.72 -52.18
N GLY A 78 -8.86 -6.77 -51.54
CA GLY A 78 -8.62 -8.12 -52.06
C GLY A 78 -9.14 -9.31 -51.26
N VAL A 79 -10.30 -9.25 -50.61
CA VAL A 79 -10.98 -10.48 -50.13
C VAL A 79 -12.50 -10.29 -50.21
N LEU A 80 -13.03 -10.23 -51.42
CA LEU A 80 -14.47 -10.34 -51.68
C LEU A 80 -14.67 -11.27 -52.87
N GLN A 81 -14.20 -12.51 -52.72
CA GLN A 81 -14.46 -13.60 -53.65
C GLN A 81 -14.73 -14.89 -52.87
N ASP A 82 -15.99 -15.29 -52.93
CA ASP A 82 -16.48 -16.66 -53.05
C ASP A 82 -16.03 -17.67 -51.99
N GLN A 83 -16.81 -17.76 -50.92
CA GLN A 83 -17.13 -19.04 -50.26
C GLN A 83 -18.63 -19.10 -49.94
N ASP A 84 -19.41 -19.39 -50.99
CA ASP A 84 -20.70 -20.06 -50.87
C ASP A 84 -20.44 -21.50 -50.41
N ALA A 85 -20.46 -21.71 -49.09
CA ALA A 85 -20.39 -23.05 -48.52
C ALA A 85 -21.33 -23.14 -47.31
N HIS A 86 -22.51 -23.70 -47.57
CA HIS A 86 -23.39 -24.41 -46.63
C HIS A 86 -23.15 -24.14 -45.13
N GLU A 87 -23.92 -23.19 -44.59
CA GLU A 87 -24.27 -23.21 -43.17
C GLU A 87 -25.78 -23.33 -43.09
N ASP A 88 -26.25 -24.46 -42.58
CA ASP A 88 -27.62 -24.60 -42.11
C ASP A 88 -27.88 -23.44 -41.14
N GLU A 89 -28.68 -22.47 -41.59
CA GLU A 89 -29.06 -21.27 -40.85
C GLU A 89 -29.94 -21.72 -39.67
N GLU A 90 -29.29 -22.22 -38.62
CA GLU A 90 -29.88 -22.40 -37.31
C GLU A 90 -30.37 -21.02 -36.90
N TYR A 91 -31.69 -20.80 -37.06
CA TYR A 91 -32.39 -19.60 -36.66
C TYR A 91 -32.08 -19.36 -35.18
N ASP A 92 -31.05 -18.55 -34.89
CA ASP A 92 -30.73 -18.07 -33.55
C ASP A 92 -31.76 -16.96 -33.27
N PRO A 93 -32.85 -17.22 -32.51
CA PRO A 93 -33.85 -16.22 -32.20
C PRO A 93 -33.27 -15.01 -31.45
N ASP A 94 -32.01 -15.09 -30.99
CA ASP A 94 -31.27 -14.00 -30.35
C ASP A 94 -30.48 -13.10 -31.33
N ALA A 95 -30.43 -13.41 -32.62
CA ALA A 95 -29.71 -12.56 -33.59
C ALA A 95 -30.36 -11.17 -33.76
N GLU A 96 -31.69 -11.12 -33.82
CA GLU A 96 -32.42 -9.84 -33.87
C GLU A 96 -32.26 -9.03 -32.58
N THR A 97 -32.25 -9.69 -31.43
CA THR A 97 -32.10 -9.00 -30.14
C THR A 97 -30.69 -8.41 -30.01
N ARG A 98 -29.65 -9.14 -30.44
CA ARG A 98 -28.28 -8.63 -30.55
C ARG A 98 -28.18 -7.45 -31.51
N ARG A 99 -28.79 -7.52 -32.70
CA ARG A 99 -28.81 -6.42 -33.67
C ARG A 99 -29.46 -5.17 -33.11
N ARG A 100 -30.59 -5.30 -32.41
CA ARG A 100 -31.28 -4.18 -31.74
C ARG A 100 -30.43 -3.60 -30.60
N LEU A 101 -29.74 -4.43 -29.83
CA LEU A 101 -28.82 -3.98 -28.77
C LEU A 101 -27.61 -3.24 -29.36
N LEU A 102 -27.02 -3.72 -30.45
CA LEU A 102 -25.93 -3.07 -31.16
C LEU A 102 -26.37 -1.71 -31.72
N SER A 103 -27.52 -1.63 -32.40
CA SER A 103 -28.05 -0.35 -32.89
C SER A 103 -28.35 0.63 -31.74
N ARG A 104 -28.85 0.15 -30.60
CA ARG A 104 -29.08 0.98 -29.41
C ARG A 104 -27.77 1.46 -28.79
N SER A 105 -26.77 0.59 -28.73
CA SER A 105 -25.43 0.90 -28.24
C SER A 105 -24.74 1.93 -29.15
N GLN A 106 -24.85 1.75 -30.47
CA GLN A 106 -24.31 2.67 -31.47
C GLN A 106 -24.94 4.06 -31.34
N ARG A 107 -26.28 4.15 -31.28
CA ARG A 107 -26.98 5.44 -31.07
C ARG A 107 -26.54 6.12 -29.76
N LEU A 108 -26.37 5.35 -28.69
CA LEU A 108 -25.89 5.89 -27.42
C LEU A 108 -24.43 6.38 -27.54
N MET A 109 -23.57 5.68 -28.27
CA MET A 109 -22.21 6.12 -28.54
C MET A 109 -22.16 7.38 -29.41
N GLU A 110 -22.99 7.47 -30.45
CA GLU A 110 -23.13 8.65 -31.31
C GLU A 110 -23.61 9.86 -30.50
N GLN A 111 -24.63 9.68 -29.65
CA GLN A 111 -25.11 10.73 -28.77
C GLN A 111 -24.00 11.22 -27.81
N ARG A 112 -23.28 10.29 -27.16
CA ARG A 112 -22.16 10.65 -26.27
C ARG A 112 -21.01 11.31 -27.02
N PHE A 113 -20.78 10.93 -28.27
CA PHE A 113 -19.77 11.55 -29.11
C PHE A 113 -20.14 13.00 -29.44
N LEU A 114 -21.37 13.26 -29.88
CA LEU A 114 -21.87 14.61 -30.14
C LEU A 114 -21.85 15.49 -28.89
N GLU A 115 -22.23 14.96 -27.72
CA GLU A 115 -22.12 15.66 -26.44
C GLU A 115 -20.67 16.06 -26.13
N ARG A 116 -19.71 15.14 -26.31
CA ARG A 116 -18.28 15.44 -26.12
C ARG A 116 -17.79 16.50 -27.11
N GLU A 117 -18.20 16.42 -28.36
CA GLU A 117 -17.81 17.41 -29.37
C GLU A 117 -18.41 18.78 -29.12
N ALA A 118 -19.65 18.85 -28.67
CA ALA A 118 -20.30 20.11 -28.29
C ALA A 118 -19.54 20.77 -27.11
N VAL A 119 -19.25 20.01 -26.06
CA VAL A 119 -18.46 20.50 -24.91
C VAL A 119 -17.04 20.91 -25.34
N LYS A 120 -16.41 20.15 -26.23
CA LYS A 120 -15.09 20.50 -26.78
C LYS A 120 -15.14 21.82 -27.56
N ARG A 121 -16.15 22.02 -28.41
CA ARG A 121 -16.34 23.26 -29.17
C ARG A 121 -16.56 24.45 -28.25
N GLU A 122 -17.45 24.33 -27.26
CA GLU A 122 -17.69 25.36 -26.27
C GLU A 122 -16.40 25.73 -25.49
N LEU A 123 -15.60 24.72 -25.10
CA LEU A 123 -14.34 24.95 -24.41
C LEU A 123 -13.30 25.65 -25.30
N LEU A 124 -13.27 25.37 -26.59
CA LEU A 124 -12.40 26.05 -27.54
C LEU A 124 -12.84 27.49 -27.79
N GLU A 125 -14.13 27.73 -27.97
CA GLU A 125 -14.70 29.08 -28.15
C GLU A 125 -14.48 29.95 -26.93
N THR A 126 -14.74 29.43 -25.73
CA THR A 126 -14.48 30.14 -24.47
C THR A 126 -13.00 30.52 -24.32
N ARG A 127 -12.07 29.62 -24.64
CA ARG A 127 -10.62 29.92 -24.67
C ARG A 127 -10.27 30.99 -25.71
N ALA A 128 -10.81 30.90 -26.92
CA ALA A 128 -10.58 31.88 -27.99
C ALA A 128 -11.10 33.27 -27.60
N ASN A 129 -12.30 33.34 -27.02
CA ASN A 129 -12.90 34.57 -26.53
C ASN A 129 -12.10 35.20 -25.38
N GLN A 130 -11.58 34.39 -24.45
CA GLN A 130 -10.71 34.87 -23.38
C GLN A 130 -9.39 35.44 -23.94
N ARG A 131 -8.74 34.73 -24.87
CA ARG A 131 -7.53 35.22 -25.55
C ARG A 131 -7.78 36.55 -26.26
N ALA A 132 -8.87 36.64 -27.05
CA ALA A 132 -9.24 37.86 -27.74
C ALA A 132 -9.54 39.02 -26.76
N LYS A 133 -10.20 38.74 -25.62
CA LYS A 133 -10.45 39.74 -24.56
C LYS A 133 -9.15 40.26 -23.97
N LEU A 134 -8.20 39.38 -23.64
CA LEU A 134 -6.88 39.75 -23.11
C LEU A 134 -6.08 40.58 -24.13
N GLN A 135 -6.08 40.20 -25.41
CA GLN A 135 -5.42 40.97 -26.47
C GLN A 135 -6.03 42.36 -26.64
N ARG A 136 -7.37 42.47 -26.64
CA ARG A 136 -8.04 43.79 -26.70
C ARG A 136 -7.68 44.66 -25.50
N GLN A 137 -7.61 44.07 -24.29
CA GLN A 137 -7.19 44.79 -23.10
C GLN A 137 -5.74 45.26 -23.18
N ARG A 138 -4.84 44.41 -23.71
CA ARG A 138 -3.44 44.76 -23.96
C ARG A 138 -3.32 45.95 -24.93
N ILE A 139 -3.97 45.85 -26.10
CA ILE A 139 -3.95 46.92 -27.12
C ILE A 139 -4.52 48.22 -26.54
N LYS A 140 -5.64 48.17 -25.80
CA LYS A 140 -6.21 49.36 -25.15
C LYS A 140 -5.21 49.99 -24.18
N LYS A 141 -4.55 49.19 -23.34
CA LYS A 141 -3.50 49.68 -22.45
C LYS A 141 -2.39 50.34 -23.27
N GLU A 142 -1.82 49.65 -24.25
CA GLU A 142 -0.74 50.19 -25.11
C GLU A 142 -1.12 51.52 -25.74
N VAL A 143 -2.32 51.66 -26.29
CA VAL A 143 -2.81 52.93 -26.86
C VAL A 143 -2.92 54.02 -25.80
N THR A 144 -3.53 53.73 -24.64
CA THR A 144 -3.66 54.73 -23.56
C THR A 144 -2.30 55.17 -23.01
N TRP A 145 -1.34 54.26 -22.94
CA TRP A 145 0.00 54.56 -22.46
C TRP A 145 0.85 55.28 -23.50
N LYS A 146 0.76 54.93 -24.79
CA LYS A 146 1.37 55.69 -25.89
C LYS A 146 0.89 57.14 -25.86
N ALA A 147 -0.41 57.38 -25.72
CA ALA A 147 -0.97 58.72 -25.62
C ALA A 147 -0.49 59.51 -24.36
N LYS A 148 -0.20 58.80 -23.25
CA LYS A 148 0.39 59.41 -22.04
C LYS A 148 1.88 59.69 -22.21
N LEU A 149 2.61 58.81 -22.88
CA LEU A 149 4.06 58.91 -23.11
C LEU A 149 4.41 59.93 -24.18
N GLU A 150 3.58 60.12 -25.21
CA GLU A 150 3.73 61.20 -26.20
C GLU A 150 3.75 62.60 -25.56
N LYS A 151 3.07 62.75 -24.42
CA LYS A 151 3.02 63.99 -23.64
C LYS A 151 4.07 64.05 -22.53
N SER A 152 4.85 62.98 -22.35
CA SER A 152 5.88 62.88 -21.33
C SER A 152 7.15 63.58 -21.82
N PRO A 153 7.75 64.49 -21.03
CA PRO A 153 9.02 65.13 -21.38
C PRO A 153 10.23 64.17 -21.29
N PHE A 154 10.02 62.95 -20.79
CA PHE A 154 11.06 61.93 -20.71
C PHE A 154 11.01 61.03 -21.95
N LEU A 155 12.11 61.00 -22.72
CA LEU A 155 12.30 60.14 -23.89
C LEU A 155 12.35 58.63 -23.56
N VAL A 156 12.26 58.27 -22.28
CA VAL A 156 12.30 56.89 -21.81
C VAL A 156 10.89 56.30 -21.87
N ASN A 157 10.72 55.28 -22.70
CA ASN A 157 9.46 54.54 -22.80
C ASN A 157 9.25 53.69 -21.53
N LEU A 158 8.52 54.25 -20.55
CA LEU A 158 8.24 53.59 -19.27
C LEU A 158 7.46 52.27 -19.43
N MET A 159 6.72 52.08 -20.53
CA MET A 159 6.08 50.80 -20.80
C MET A 159 7.09 49.71 -21.12
N ALA A 160 8.08 50.01 -21.97
CA ALA A 160 9.11 49.02 -22.33
C ALA A 160 9.92 48.60 -21.11
N GLU A 161 10.21 49.53 -20.19
CA GLU A 161 10.90 49.20 -18.95
C GLU A 161 10.03 48.35 -18.00
N ASN A 162 8.74 48.67 -17.88
CA ASN A 162 7.80 47.84 -17.10
C ASN A 162 7.65 46.43 -17.69
N GLU A 163 7.53 46.30 -19.01
CA GLU A 163 7.48 45.00 -19.69
C GLU A 163 8.75 44.19 -19.44
N ARG A 164 9.93 44.83 -19.50
CA ARG A 164 11.21 44.19 -19.15
C ARG A 164 11.21 43.68 -17.70
N ILE A 165 10.74 44.50 -16.75
CA ILE A 165 10.67 44.13 -15.33
C ILE A 165 9.69 42.97 -15.11
N GLU A 166 8.53 42.99 -15.78
CA GLU A 166 7.55 41.90 -15.70
C GLU A 166 8.11 40.59 -16.28
N GLU A 167 8.80 40.65 -17.41
CA GLU A 167 9.48 39.50 -18.02
C GLU A 167 10.57 38.93 -17.12
N GLU A 168 11.40 39.79 -16.52
CA GLU A 168 12.43 39.38 -15.57
C GLU A 168 11.82 38.72 -14.33
N ASN A 169 10.77 39.31 -13.75
CA ASN A 169 10.07 38.72 -12.61
C ASN A 169 9.42 37.38 -12.96
N ARG A 170 8.82 37.27 -14.16
CA ARG A 170 8.28 36.00 -14.64
C ARG A 170 9.37 34.95 -14.76
N ALA A 171 10.52 35.29 -15.33
CA ALA A 171 11.67 34.38 -15.43
C ALA A 171 12.17 33.96 -14.03
N ARG A 172 12.31 34.89 -13.09
CA ARG A 172 12.70 34.62 -11.70
C ARG A 172 11.73 33.67 -10.99
N LEU A 173 10.42 33.90 -11.13
CA LEU A 173 9.38 33.05 -10.55
C LEU A 173 9.39 31.64 -11.16
N GLN A 174 9.55 31.55 -12.49
CA GLN A 174 9.67 30.25 -13.17
C GLN A 174 10.92 29.48 -12.70
N GLU A 175 12.06 30.15 -12.52
CA GLU A 175 13.25 29.52 -11.96
C GLU A 175 13.04 29.06 -10.52
N ALA A 176 12.44 29.89 -9.67
CA ALA A 176 12.13 29.54 -8.29
C ALA A 176 11.21 28.31 -8.24
N ALA A 177 10.12 28.31 -9.01
CA ALA A 177 9.20 27.18 -9.12
C ALA A 177 9.90 25.90 -9.62
N ARG A 178 10.85 26.03 -10.58
CA ARG A 178 11.67 24.89 -11.04
C ARG A 178 12.59 24.38 -9.94
N ARG A 179 13.21 25.26 -9.14
CA ARG A 179 14.05 24.87 -7.99
C ARG A 179 13.22 24.15 -6.92
N ASP A 180 12.06 24.69 -6.59
CA ASP A 180 11.14 24.11 -5.59
C ASP A 180 10.62 22.75 -6.05
N ALA A 181 10.20 22.61 -7.32
CA ALA A 181 9.77 21.33 -7.88
C ALA A 181 10.87 20.27 -7.81
N ARG A 182 12.15 20.63 -8.03
CA ARG A 182 13.28 19.70 -7.85
C ARG A 182 13.47 19.33 -6.38
N ALA A 183 13.39 20.29 -5.47
CA ALA A 183 13.51 20.05 -4.03
C ALA A 183 12.38 19.13 -3.53
N ASP A 184 11.15 19.35 -3.98
CA ASP A 184 10.00 18.53 -3.60
C ASP A 184 10.06 17.13 -4.18
N ARG A 185 10.55 16.96 -5.42
CA ARG A 185 10.86 15.64 -5.98
C ARG A 185 11.89 14.90 -5.12
N ARG A 186 12.95 15.59 -4.66
CA ARG A 186 13.96 14.99 -3.76
C ARG A 186 13.35 14.62 -2.40
N ARG A 187 12.56 15.50 -1.79
CA ARG A 187 11.85 15.23 -0.54
C ARG A 187 10.89 14.05 -0.67
N ALA A 188 10.17 13.95 -1.79
CA ALA A 188 9.27 12.83 -2.07
C ALA A 188 10.04 11.51 -2.23
N LYS A 189 11.19 11.53 -2.93
CA LYS A 189 12.08 10.37 -3.04
C LYS A 189 12.58 9.91 -1.66
N ILE A 190 13.14 10.84 -0.87
CA ILE A 190 13.65 10.53 0.48
C ILE A 190 12.53 9.97 1.38
N LYS A 191 11.32 10.55 1.33
CA LYS A 191 10.17 10.01 2.07
C LYS A 191 9.82 8.60 1.64
N ASN A 192 9.82 8.32 0.34
CA ASN A 192 9.56 6.99 -0.18
C ASN A 192 10.65 6.00 0.26
N ASP A 193 11.92 6.39 0.17
CA ASP A 193 13.05 5.55 0.60
C ASP A 193 12.99 5.22 2.09
N ILE A 194 12.61 6.18 2.95
CA ILE A 194 12.39 5.94 4.39
C ILE A 194 11.25 4.95 4.60
N ILE A 195 10.14 5.09 3.87
CA ILE A 195 9.00 4.18 3.99
C ILE A 195 9.41 2.76 3.54
N ILE A 196 10.12 2.64 2.42
CA ILE A 196 10.59 1.35 1.91
C ILE A 196 11.52 0.69 2.92
N LYS A 197 12.50 1.43 3.46
CA LYS A 197 13.40 0.92 4.51
C LYS A 197 12.63 0.48 5.76
N ALA A 198 11.68 1.27 6.24
CA ALA A 198 10.88 0.91 7.41
C ALA A 198 10.02 -0.35 7.17
N LEU A 199 9.51 -0.56 5.95
CA LEU A 199 8.77 -1.76 5.59
C LEU A 199 9.68 -3.00 5.53
N GLN A 200 10.90 -2.84 5.02
CA GLN A 200 11.93 -3.91 5.00
C GLN A 200 12.38 -4.26 6.42
N GLU A 201 12.70 -3.26 7.25
CA GLU A 201 13.06 -3.47 8.65
C GLU A 201 11.94 -4.17 9.44
N ALA A 202 10.67 -3.83 9.17
CA ALA A 202 9.54 -4.50 9.78
C ALA A 202 9.43 -5.98 9.34
N SER A 203 9.63 -6.29 8.05
CA SER A 203 9.65 -7.68 7.59
C SER A 203 10.81 -8.49 8.17
N ASP A 204 11.99 -7.87 8.31
CA ASP A 204 13.17 -8.52 8.89
C ASP A 204 12.95 -8.83 10.38
N LEU A 205 12.33 -7.90 11.13
CA LEU A 205 11.97 -8.14 12.53
C LEU A 205 10.96 -9.28 12.70
N ASP A 206 9.99 -9.40 11.79
CA ASP A 206 9.02 -10.49 11.85
C ASP A 206 9.63 -11.85 11.45
N ALA A 207 10.58 -11.88 10.51
CA ALA A 207 11.39 -13.06 10.21
C ALA A 207 12.19 -13.52 11.44
N LEU A 208 12.90 -12.60 12.11
CA LEU A 208 13.65 -12.90 13.34
C LEU A 208 12.74 -13.41 14.48
N ARG A 209 11.51 -12.87 14.58
CA ARG A 209 10.52 -13.36 15.56
C ARG A 209 10.04 -14.77 15.22
N ALA A 210 9.83 -15.07 13.95
CA ALA A 210 9.45 -16.40 13.50
C ALA A 210 10.57 -17.42 13.77
N GLU A 211 11.82 -17.08 13.44
CA GLU A 211 13.00 -17.89 13.76
C GLU A 211 13.15 -18.12 15.27
N LYS A 212 13.00 -17.07 16.08
CA LYS A 212 13.03 -17.22 17.54
C LYS A 212 11.96 -18.19 18.06
N ARG A 213 10.74 -18.14 17.51
CA ARG A 213 9.68 -19.10 17.87
C ARG A 213 10.06 -20.53 17.48
N LEU A 214 10.58 -20.71 16.27
CA LEU A 214 11.04 -22.00 15.78
C LEU A 214 12.16 -22.58 16.65
N ILE A 215 13.14 -21.75 17.04
CA ILE A 215 14.23 -22.16 17.95
C ILE A 215 13.67 -22.57 19.31
N MET A 216 12.75 -21.79 19.91
CA MET A 216 12.15 -22.15 21.19
C MET A 216 11.33 -23.45 21.12
N GLU A 217 10.66 -23.71 20.00
CA GLU A 217 9.93 -24.97 19.78
C GLU A 217 10.89 -26.16 19.68
N GLU A 218 12.00 -26.00 18.96
CA GLU A 218 13.05 -27.01 18.85
C GLU A 218 13.75 -27.26 20.19
N GLU A 219 14.06 -26.20 20.96
CA GLU A 219 14.61 -26.31 22.32
C GLU A 219 13.67 -27.06 23.26
N ARG A 220 12.36 -26.78 23.22
CA ARG A 220 11.35 -27.52 24.00
C ARG A 220 11.31 -28.99 23.58
N ARG A 221 11.38 -29.27 22.28
CA ARG A 221 11.42 -30.64 21.74
C ARG A 221 12.67 -31.38 22.22
N LEU A 222 13.85 -30.78 22.10
CA LEU A 222 15.11 -31.37 22.55
C LEU A 222 15.11 -31.62 24.06
N LYS A 223 14.59 -30.66 24.84
CA LYS A 223 14.45 -30.84 26.29
C LYS A 223 13.54 -32.01 26.64
N ALA A 224 12.40 -32.15 25.95
CA ALA A 224 11.50 -33.28 26.14
C ALA A 224 12.17 -34.62 25.79
N LEU A 225 12.95 -34.67 24.71
CA LEU A 225 13.73 -35.86 24.35
C LEU A 225 14.75 -36.23 25.44
N ILE A 226 15.49 -35.24 25.96
CA ILE A 226 16.44 -35.44 27.06
C ILE A 226 15.73 -35.96 28.33
N GLU A 227 14.55 -35.44 28.66
CA GLU A 227 13.76 -35.91 29.80
C GLU A 227 13.31 -37.38 29.62
N VAL A 228 12.89 -37.76 28.41
CA VAL A 228 12.58 -39.16 28.07
C VAL A 228 13.82 -40.05 28.17
N GLU A 229 14.98 -39.60 27.71
CA GLU A 229 16.24 -40.35 27.85
C GLU A 229 16.65 -40.54 29.32
N LYS A 230 16.51 -39.51 30.16
CA LYS A 230 16.80 -39.60 31.60
C LYS A 230 15.86 -40.58 32.31
N THR A 231 14.56 -40.54 32.01
CA THR A 231 13.60 -41.49 32.61
C THR A 231 13.88 -42.93 32.16
N ASN A 232 14.27 -43.14 30.90
CA ASN A 232 14.71 -44.45 30.39
C ASN A 232 15.98 -44.97 31.09
N LEU A 233 16.94 -44.09 31.35
CA LEU A 233 18.18 -44.45 32.05
C LEU A 233 17.90 -44.84 33.52
N ASN A 234 17.07 -44.06 34.21
CA ASN A 234 16.65 -44.36 35.58
C ASN A 234 15.85 -45.67 35.66
N ARG A 235 14.97 -45.95 34.69
CA ARG A 235 14.21 -47.21 34.64
C ARG A 235 15.11 -48.45 34.68
N LYS A 236 16.26 -48.42 34.00
CA LYS A 236 17.23 -49.53 34.04
C LYS A 236 17.90 -49.65 35.41
N GLN A 237 18.22 -48.52 36.05
CA GLN A 237 18.79 -48.48 37.39
C GLN A 237 17.78 -48.97 38.44
N ASP A 238 16.54 -48.52 38.36
CA ASP A 238 15.43 -48.94 39.23
C ASP A 238 15.15 -50.44 39.09
N LEU A 239 15.17 -50.96 37.87
CA LEU A 239 15.06 -52.40 37.61
C LEU A 239 16.20 -53.18 38.29
N MET A 240 17.45 -52.72 38.13
CA MET A 240 18.62 -53.35 38.74
C MET A 240 18.58 -53.28 40.28
N ALA A 241 18.13 -52.15 40.84
CA ALA A 241 17.95 -51.97 42.27
C ALA A 241 16.85 -52.90 42.81
N ALA A 242 15.72 -53.01 42.10
CA ALA A 242 14.63 -53.92 42.43
C ALA A 242 15.10 -55.39 42.43
N MET A 243 15.86 -55.82 41.42
CA MET A 243 16.44 -57.17 41.38
C MET A 243 17.40 -57.43 42.54
N ARG A 244 18.26 -56.47 42.91
CA ARG A 244 19.15 -56.60 44.07
C ARG A 244 18.37 -56.70 45.38
N ALA A 245 17.36 -55.87 45.57
CA ALA A 245 16.51 -55.88 46.75
C ALA A 245 15.72 -57.20 46.86
N GLU A 246 15.22 -57.74 45.75
CA GLU A 246 14.57 -59.06 45.73
C GLU A 246 15.55 -60.17 46.11
N LYS A 247 16.78 -60.14 45.58
CA LYS A 247 17.83 -61.10 45.94
C LYS A 247 18.18 -61.02 47.43
N GLN A 248 18.31 -59.83 47.98
CA GLN A 248 18.55 -59.62 49.42
C GLN A 248 17.37 -60.11 50.26
N ARG A 249 16.12 -59.82 49.88
CA ARG A 249 14.92 -60.32 50.55
C ARG A 249 14.88 -61.86 50.56
N LYS A 250 15.15 -62.49 49.42
CA LYS A 250 15.22 -63.96 49.31
C LYS A 250 16.33 -64.52 50.19
N HIS A 251 17.51 -63.90 50.21
CA HIS A 251 18.62 -64.33 51.05
C HIS A 251 18.29 -64.21 52.55
N MET A 252 17.78 -63.06 52.99
CA MET A 252 17.33 -62.84 54.38
C MET A 252 16.23 -63.82 54.78
N GLN A 253 15.29 -64.12 53.87
CA GLN A 253 14.24 -65.11 54.13
C GLN A 253 14.81 -66.53 54.27
N GLN A 254 15.82 -66.88 53.47
CA GLN A 254 16.53 -68.17 53.60
C GLN A 254 17.31 -68.25 54.92
N GLU A 255 18.04 -67.20 55.29
CA GLU A 255 18.76 -67.12 56.57
C GLU A 255 17.81 -67.19 57.77
N PHE A 256 16.68 -66.47 57.73
CA PHE A 256 15.66 -66.57 58.77
C PHE A 256 15.10 -67.99 58.90
N ARG A 257 14.84 -68.68 57.77
CA ARG A 257 14.43 -70.10 57.79
C ARG A 257 15.51 -71.03 58.31
N ARG A 258 16.80 -70.71 58.12
CA ARG A 258 17.93 -71.48 58.69
C ARG A 258 18.02 -71.25 60.19
N GLN A 259 17.99 -70.00 60.64
CA GLN A 259 18.02 -69.65 62.06
C GLN A 259 16.84 -70.25 62.83
N LYS A 260 15.62 -70.18 62.28
CA LYS A 260 14.45 -70.80 62.90
C LYS A 260 14.59 -72.33 63.03
N ARG A 261 15.20 -72.99 62.03
CA ARG A 261 15.52 -74.43 62.10
C ARG A 261 16.58 -74.72 63.17
N MET A 262 17.64 -73.91 63.24
CA MET A 262 18.69 -74.03 64.25
C MET A 262 18.15 -73.82 65.67
N GLN A 263 17.28 -72.83 65.87
CA GLN A 263 16.62 -72.58 67.16
C GLN A 263 15.76 -73.76 67.57
N PHE A 264 14.91 -74.26 66.68
CA PHE A 264 14.10 -75.45 66.93
C PHE A 264 14.96 -76.67 67.27
N GLU A 265 16.07 -76.89 66.56
CA GLU A 265 16.99 -77.99 66.84
C GLU A 265 17.70 -77.82 68.19
N LYS A 266 18.05 -76.59 68.56
CA LYS A 266 18.65 -76.26 69.85
C LYS A 266 17.68 -76.51 71.01
N GLU A 267 16.44 -76.03 70.88
CA GLU A 267 15.35 -76.29 71.84
C GLU A 267 15.11 -77.80 72.00
N MET A 268 15.09 -78.57 70.89
CA MET A 268 14.97 -80.03 70.94
C MET A 268 16.16 -80.70 71.63
N ARG A 269 17.39 -80.21 71.45
CA ARG A 269 18.57 -80.71 72.17
C ARG A 269 18.50 -80.37 73.66
N GLU A 270 18.08 -79.16 74.01
CA GLU A 270 17.88 -78.73 75.39
C GLU A 270 16.79 -79.55 76.08
N GLN A 271 15.67 -79.81 75.41
CA GLN A 271 14.64 -80.72 75.92
C GLN A 271 15.18 -82.14 76.12
N ARG A 272 16.00 -82.65 75.19
CA ARG A 272 16.65 -83.97 75.33
C ARG A 272 17.61 -84.00 76.50
N THR A 273 18.44 -82.98 76.70
CA THR A 273 19.37 -82.92 77.83
C THR A 273 18.64 -82.75 79.16
N MET A 274 17.57 -81.94 79.22
CA MET A 274 16.71 -81.82 80.39
C MET A 274 16.01 -83.16 80.71
N ALA A 275 15.45 -83.85 79.72
CA ALA A 275 14.86 -85.17 79.91
C ALA A 275 15.89 -86.22 80.36
N LEU A 276 17.14 -86.14 79.87
CA LEU A 276 18.23 -86.99 80.34
C LEU A 276 18.64 -86.64 81.78
N LYS A 277 18.75 -85.36 82.14
CA LYS A 277 19.05 -84.90 83.50
C LYS A 277 17.98 -85.34 84.51
N ALA A 278 16.69 -85.17 84.16
CA ALA A 278 15.56 -85.64 84.94
C ALA A 278 15.59 -87.19 85.12
N LYS A 279 15.94 -87.93 84.07
CA LYS A 279 16.11 -89.40 84.15
C LYS A 279 17.30 -89.84 85.00
N LEU A 280 18.36 -89.04 85.07
CA LEU A 280 19.58 -89.31 85.85
C LEU A 280 19.48 -88.86 87.32
N GLY A 281 18.38 -88.22 87.73
CA GLY A 281 18.15 -87.81 89.13
C GLY A 281 19.03 -86.65 89.61
N LEU A 282 19.57 -85.86 88.68
CA LEU A 282 20.39 -84.66 88.96
C LEU A 282 19.53 -83.40 88.84
N GLU A 283 18.50 -83.30 89.66
CA GLU A 283 17.77 -82.06 89.91
C GLU A 283 18.19 -81.55 91.29
N GLU A 284 18.96 -80.46 91.33
CA GLU A 284 19.13 -79.61 92.52
C GLU A 284 18.04 -78.54 92.55
#